data_AF-A0A3P7YSD3-F1
#
_entry.id   AF-A0A3P7YSD3-F1
#
_cell.length_a   1.000
_cell.length_b   1.000
_cell.length_c   1.000
_cell.angle_alpha   90.00
_cell.angle_beta   90.00
_cell.angle_gamma   90.00
#
_symmetry.space_group_name_H-M   'P 1'
#
loop_
_entity.id
_entity.type
_entity.pdbx_description
1 polymer ?
#
loop_
_entity_poly.entity_id
_entity_poly.type
_entity_poly.pdbx_seq_one_letter_code
_entity_poly.pdbx_strand_id
1 'polypeptide(L)'
;MNDTHPSLAIPELLRILVDLEGLEWKKAWDISYHTFAYTNHTILPEALERWPVTLLEHILPRHLEIIYQINAEFLDIVRAKWPNDDDRIRRMSLVEEEGEKRINMAYLCIVGSHTVNGVAAIHSHLLKTQTFKDFAELWPNKFQNKTNGITPRRWLLLCNPNLSDLIMEGMNGSESWIVNLNEIAQLKSRVNDVNFLRQLIRIKRENKAKFASYLEQHYGVTINPASLFDIQVKRIHEYKRQLLNCLHVITLYNRIKANPEIPICPRTVMIGGKAAPGYHMAKLIIKLINSVGKVVNNDPVVRGRIKLIFLENYRVSLAEKIFPAAELSEQISTAGTEASGTGNMKFMVSH
;
A
#
# COMPACT_ATOMS: atom_id res chain seq x y z
N MET A 1 -12.13 12.12 0.81
CA MET A 1 -12.32 10.90 0.00
C MET A 1 -11.00 10.14 -0.06
N ASN A 2 -10.97 8.90 0.43
CA ASN A 2 -9.80 8.02 0.31
C ASN A 2 -10.00 7.11 -0.90
N ASP A 3 -9.19 7.33 -1.93
CA ASP A 3 -9.36 6.75 -3.25
C ASP A 3 -10.71 7.13 -3.91
N THR A 4 -11.07 6.45 -5.00
CA THR A 4 -12.25 6.77 -5.83
C THR A 4 -13.58 6.18 -5.34
N HIS A 5 -13.55 5.17 -4.46
CA HIS A 5 -14.76 4.50 -3.97
C HIS A 5 -15.87 5.43 -3.42
N PRO A 6 -15.58 6.50 -2.64
CA PRO A 6 -16.61 7.40 -2.13
C PRO A 6 -16.88 8.61 -3.05
N SER A 7 -16.47 8.57 -4.33
CA SER A 7 -16.63 9.66 -5.29
C SER A 7 -18.08 10.13 -5.48
N LEU A 8 -19.04 9.21 -5.36
CA LEU A 8 -20.48 9.52 -5.42
C LEU A 8 -20.99 10.41 -4.27
N ALA A 9 -20.18 10.63 -3.21
CA ALA A 9 -20.51 11.60 -2.18
C ALA A 9 -20.63 13.02 -2.74
N ILE A 10 -19.88 13.36 -3.82
CA ILE A 10 -19.97 14.66 -4.49
C ILE A 10 -21.38 14.86 -5.10
N PRO A 11 -21.84 14.04 -6.06
CA PRO A 11 -23.18 14.21 -6.62
C PRO A 11 -24.29 13.97 -5.60
N GLU A 12 -24.10 13.12 -4.58
CA GLU A 12 -25.10 12.94 -3.53
C GLU A 12 -25.28 14.19 -2.66
N LEU A 13 -24.19 14.87 -2.27
CA LEU A 13 -24.30 16.12 -1.53
C LEU A 13 -25.00 17.18 -2.36
N LEU A 14 -24.68 17.29 -3.66
CA LEU A 14 -25.35 18.22 -4.57
C LEU A 14 -26.84 17.90 -4.70
N ARG A 15 -27.19 16.62 -4.85
CA ARG A 15 -28.58 16.17 -4.90
C ARG A 15 -29.36 16.59 -3.66
N ILE A 16 -28.80 16.38 -2.47
CA ILE A 16 -29.44 16.80 -1.22
C ILE A 16 -29.62 18.33 -1.20
N LEU A 17 -28.55 19.08 -1.46
CA LEU A 17 -28.57 20.55 -1.38
C LEU A 17 -29.53 21.18 -2.39
N VAL A 18 -29.60 20.66 -3.61
CA VAL A 18 -30.43 21.22 -4.67
C VAL A 18 -31.87 20.70 -4.57
N ASP A 19 -32.05 19.37 -4.52
CA ASP A 19 -33.37 18.76 -4.70
C ASP A 19 -34.18 18.74 -3.40
N LEU A 20 -33.51 18.63 -2.25
CA LEU A 20 -34.19 18.53 -0.94
C LEU A 20 -34.15 19.86 -0.18
N GLU A 21 -33.00 20.53 -0.13
CA GLU A 21 -32.83 21.80 0.58
C GLU A 21 -33.16 23.02 -0.28
N GLY A 22 -33.40 22.84 -1.58
CA GLY A 22 -33.83 23.90 -2.50
C GLY A 22 -32.77 24.98 -2.77
N LEU A 23 -31.49 24.68 -2.58
CA LEU A 23 -30.42 25.63 -2.91
C LEU A 23 -30.22 25.77 -4.41
N GLU A 24 -29.93 26.99 -4.85
CA GLU A 24 -29.45 27.23 -6.20
C GLU A 24 -28.16 26.44 -6.47
N TRP A 25 -28.06 25.87 -7.68
CA TRP A 25 -26.94 25.02 -8.10
C TRP A 25 -25.57 25.63 -7.79
N LYS A 26 -25.36 26.90 -8.15
CA LYS A 26 -24.07 27.57 -7.95
C LYS A 26 -23.66 27.61 -6.47
N LYS A 27 -24.62 27.82 -5.57
CA LYS A 27 -24.39 27.83 -4.12
C LYS A 27 -24.15 26.42 -3.59
N ALA A 28 -24.91 25.43 -4.06
CA ALA A 28 -24.72 24.03 -3.71
C ALA A 28 -23.34 23.51 -4.16
N TRP A 29 -22.92 23.88 -5.38
CA TRP A 29 -21.60 23.55 -5.93
C TRP A 29 -20.47 24.15 -5.10
N ASP A 30 -20.56 25.43 -4.75
CA ASP A 30 -19.55 26.09 -3.91
C ASP A 30 -19.37 25.40 -2.55
N ILE A 31 -20.48 25.04 -1.89
CA ILE A 31 -20.47 24.28 -0.63
C ILE A 31 -19.81 22.91 -0.83
N SER A 32 -20.24 22.16 -1.85
CA SER A 32 -19.71 20.82 -2.14
C SER A 32 -18.20 20.84 -2.42
N TYR A 33 -17.76 21.76 -3.29
CA TYR A 33 -16.36 21.91 -3.68
C TYR A 33 -15.43 22.17 -2.48
N HIS A 34 -15.84 23.07 -1.58
CA HIS A 34 -15.09 23.40 -0.37
C HIS A 34 -15.19 22.34 0.73
N THR A 35 -16.11 21.38 0.60
CA THR A 35 -16.27 20.27 1.56
C THR A 35 -15.30 19.11 1.25
N PHE A 36 -15.10 18.78 -0.02
CA PHE A 36 -14.38 17.55 -0.40
C PHE A 36 -12.89 17.75 -0.69
N ALA A 37 -12.07 16.84 -0.14
CA ALA A 37 -10.67 16.64 -0.52
C ALA A 37 -10.44 15.19 -0.97
N TYR A 38 -9.56 14.98 -1.94
CA TYR A 38 -9.30 13.67 -2.55
C TYR A 38 -7.86 13.19 -2.31
N THR A 39 -7.70 12.03 -1.66
CA THR A 39 -6.41 11.32 -1.60
C THR A 39 -6.39 10.21 -2.64
N ASN A 40 -5.45 10.28 -3.59
CA ASN A 40 -5.18 9.21 -4.54
C ASN A 40 -4.12 8.24 -3.98
N HIS A 41 -4.37 6.93 -4.13
CA HIS A 41 -3.48 5.86 -3.65
C HIS A 41 -2.88 5.00 -4.78
N THR A 42 -3.08 5.37 -6.05
CA THR A 42 -2.71 4.55 -7.20
C THR A 42 -2.45 5.38 -8.44
N ILE A 43 -1.42 4.96 -9.17
CA ILE A 43 -1.06 5.44 -10.52
C ILE A 43 -1.44 4.42 -11.59
N LEU A 44 -1.88 3.22 -11.19
CA LEU A 44 -2.26 2.15 -12.08
C LEU A 44 -3.67 2.43 -12.65
N PRO A 45 -3.83 2.50 -13.99
CA PRO A 45 -5.11 2.82 -14.61
C PRO A 45 -6.24 1.88 -14.19
N GLU A 46 -5.95 0.59 -13.98
CA GLU A 46 -6.94 -0.41 -13.57
C GLU A 46 -7.55 -0.16 -12.18
N ALA A 47 -6.93 0.70 -11.38
CA ALA A 47 -7.43 1.09 -10.06
C ALA A 47 -8.11 2.46 -10.06
N LEU A 48 -8.18 3.16 -11.20
CA LEU A 48 -8.97 4.37 -11.38
C LEU A 48 -10.36 3.99 -11.87
N GLU A 49 -11.33 3.96 -10.95
CA GLU A 49 -12.67 3.42 -11.22
C GLU A 49 -13.35 4.07 -12.43
N ARG A 50 -13.99 3.21 -13.23
CA ARG A 50 -14.83 3.55 -14.39
C ARG A 50 -16.15 2.83 -14.26
N TRP A 51 -17.24 3.58 -14.38
CA TRP A 51 -18.58 2.99 -14.37
C TRP A 51 -19.27 3.22 -15.71
N PRO A 52 -19.85 2.18 -16.33
CA PRO A 52 -20.69 2.36 -17.51
C PRO A 52 -21.81 3.35 -17.24
N VAL A 53 -22.04 4.26 -18.18
CA VAL A 53 -23.13 5.24 -18.10
C VAL A 53 -24.47 4.54 -17.98
N THR A 54 -24.68 3.47 -18.74
CA THR A 54 -25.91 2.64 -18.72
C THR A 54 -26.23 2.08 -17.34
N LEU A 55 -25.19 1.69 -16.58
CA LEU A 55 -25.34 1.21 -15.21
C LEU A 55 -25.76 2.33 -14.26
N LEU A 56 -25.09 3.49 -14.36
CA LEU A 56 -25.42 4.66 -13.53
C LEU A 56 -26.80 5.21 -13.86
N GLU A 57 -27.18 5.24 -15.13
CA GLU A 57 -28.51 5.65 -15.59
C GLU A 57 -29.60 4.77 -14.97
N HIS A 58 -29.37 3.46 -14.90
CA HIS A 58 -30.33 2.53 -14.33
C HIS A 58 -30.45 2.62 -12.80
N ILE A 59 -29.34 2.78 -12.08
CA ILE A 59 -29.31 2.70 -10.61
C ILE A 59 -29.43 4.09 -9.96
N LEU A 60 -28.77 5.09 -10.53
CA LEU A 60 -28.60 6.44 -9.98
C LEU A 60 -28.84 7.53 -11.05
N PRO A 61 -30.04 7.56 -11.69
CA PRO A 61 -30.32 8.48 -12.80
C PRO A 61 -30.09 9.94 -12.44
N ARG A 62 -30.53 10.36 -11.25
CA ARG A 62 -30.35 11.75 -10.79
C ARG A 62 -28.87 12.10 -10.58
N HIS A 63 -28.07 11.18 -10.06
CA HIS A 63 -26.63 11.41 -9.89
C HIS A 63 -25.93 11.54 -11.25
N LEU A 64 -26.37 10.78 -12.24
CA LEU A 64 -25.84 10.88 -13.60
C LEU A 64 -26.13 12.26 -14.21
N GLU A 65 -27.34 12.79 -14.05
CA GLU A 65 -27.69 14.17 -14.47
C GLU A 65 -26.76 15.20 -13.82
N ILE A 66 -26.56 15.09 -12.51
CA ILE A 66 -25.66 15.97 -11.75
C ILE A 66 -24.22 15.85 -12.26
N ILE A 67 -23.73 14.63 -12.51
CA ILE A 67 -22.39 14.41 -13.07
C ILE A 67 -22.25 15.04 -14.45
N TYR A 68 -23.27 14.96 -15.30
CA TYR A 68 -23.25 15.62 -16.61
C TYR A 68 -23.23 17.14 -16.48
N GLN A 69 -23.98 17.71 -15.53
CA GLN A 69 -23.94 19.14 -15.27
C GLN A 69 -22.55 19.58 -14.79
N ILE A 70 -21.94 18.84 -13.85
CA ILE A 70 -20.56 19.08 -13.39
C ILE A 70 -19.59 19.04 -14.58
N ASN A 71 -19.71 18.03 -15.44
CA ASN A 71 -18.84 17.88 -16.60
C ASN A 71 -19.00 19.04 -17.58
N ALA A 72 -20.24 19.45 -17.89
CA ALA A 72 -20.51 20.56 -18.80
C ALA A 72 -19.87 21.87 -18.32
N GLU A 73 -20.13 22.25 -17.06
CA GLU A 73 -19.57 23.48 -16.46
C GLU A 73 -18.05 23.42 -16.36
N PHE A 74 -17.49 22.25 -16.05
CA PHE A 74 -16.04 22.05 -16.03
C PHE A 74 -15.41 22.20 -17.42
N LEU A 75 -16.01 21.62 -18.46
CA LEU A 75 -15.48 21.72 -19.82
C LEU A 75 -15.52 23.16 -20.36
N ASP A 76 -16.46 23.99 -19.91
CA ASP A 76 -16.45 25.42 -20.23
C ASP A 76 -15.25 26.15 -19.63
N ILE A 77 -14.82 25.77 -18.41
CA ILE A 77 -13.59 26.29 -17.80
C ILE A 77 -12.37 25.86 -18.62
N VAL A 78 -12.32 24.60 -19.08
CA VAL A 78 -11.21 24.07 -19.90
C VAL A 78 -11.13 24.81 -21.24
N ARG A 79 -12.27 25.01 -21.93
CA ARG A 79 -12.35 25.76 -23.20
C ARG A 79 -11.88 27.21 -23.06
N ALA A 80 -12.28 27.87 -21.97
CA ALA A 80 -11.88 29.25 -21.70
C ALA A 80 -10.36 29.36 -21.44
N LYS A 81 -9.76 28.34 -20.79
CA LYS A 81 -8.33 28.33 -20.47
C LYS A 81 -7.45 27.99 -21.67
N TRP A 82 -7.88 27.05 -22.51
CA TRP A 82 -7.17 26.59 -23.70
C TRP A 82 -8.09 26.57 -24.92
N PRO A 83 -8.31 27.72 -25.57
CA PRO A 83 -9.12 27.78 -26.79
C PRO A 83 -8.51 26.93 -27.91
N ASN A 84 -9.36 26.20 -28.63
CA ASN A 84 -9.00 25.35 -29.78
C ASN A 84 -8.13 24.10 -29.46
N ASP A 85 -8.05 23.64 -28.20
CA ASP A 85 -7.40 22.38 -27.80
C ASP A 85 -8.46 21.29 -27.49
N ASP A 86 -9.16 20.82 -28.53
CA ASP A 86 -10.22 19.82 -28.41
C ASP A 86 -9.73 18.47 -27.86
N ASP A 87 -8.46 18.14 -28.13
CA ASP A 87 -7.85 16.93 -27.61
C ASP A 87 -7.71 16.99 -26.08
N ARG A 88 -7.35 18.15 -25.51
CA ARG A 88 -7.30 18.35 -24.06
C ARG A 88 -8.68 18.28 -23.43
N ILE A 89 -9.71 18.84 -24.06
CA ILE A 89 -11.11 18.71 -23.61
C ILE A 89 -11.48 17.23 -23.50
N ARG A 90 -11.16 16.42 -24.53
CA ARG A 90 -11.40 14.97 -24.53
C ARG A 90 -10.66 14.27 -23.38
N ARG A 91 -9.38 14.61 -23.15
CA ARG A 91 -8.56 14.01 -22.08
C ARG A 91 -8.96 14.43 -20.66
N MET A 92 -9.67 15.54 -20.49
CA MET A 92 -10.08 16.03 -19.17
C MET A 92 -11.55 15.74 -18.84
N SER A 93 -12.39 15.40 -19.82
CA SER A 93 -13.81 15.08 -19.63
C SER A 93 -14.02 13.98 -18.58
N LEU A 94 -14.99 14.18 -17.68
CA LEU A 94 -15.46 13.15 -16.75
C LEU A 94 -16.13 11.99 -17.48
N VAL A 95 -16.58 12.21 -18.71
CA VAL A 95 -17.25 11.21 -19.55
C VAL A 95 -16.27 10.74 -20.62
N GLU A 96 -15.95 9.46 -20.60
CA GLU A 96 -15.19 8.77 -21.63
C GLU A 96 -16.15 8.31 -22.73
N GLU A 97 -15.93 8.79 -23.95
CA GLU A 97 -16.82 8.57 -25.11
C GLU A 97 -16.38 7.40 -26.00
N GLU A 98 -15.15 6.89 -25.82
CA GLU A 98 -14.62 5.79 -26.63
C GLU A 98 -15.18 4.43 -26.18
N GLY A 99 -15.87 3.75 -27.10
CA GLY A 99 -16.50 2.46 -26.83
C GLY A 99 -17.82 2.60 -26.08
N GLU A 100 -18.01 1.82 -25.01
CA GLU A 100 -19.14 2.02 -24.10
C GLU A 100 -18.86 3.25 -23.22
N LYS A 101 -19.78 4.22 -23.23
CA LYS A 101 -19.63 5.45 -22.45
C LYS A 101 -19.42 5.14 -20.97
N ARG A 102 -18.42 5.77 -20.35
CA ARG A 102 -18.06 5.56 -18.95
C ARG A 102 -17.84 6.86 -18.20
N ILE A 103 -18.15 6.86 -16.91
CA ILE A 103 -17.80 7.95 -16.00
C ILE A 103 -16.46 7.65 -15.33
N ASN A 104 -15.56 8.62 -15.40
CA ASN A 104 -14.26 8.62 -14.77
C ASN A 104 -14.36 9.17 -13.34
N MET A 105 -14.37 8.27 -12.36
CA MET A 105 -14.55 8.65 -10.95
C MET A 105 -13.37 9.42 -10.39
N ALA A 106 -12.16 9.19 -10.89
CA ALA A 106 -10.98 9.95 -10.50
C ALA A 106 -11.10 11.41 -10.94
N TYR A 107 -11.60 11.67 -12.15
CA TYR A 107 -11.79 13.04 -12.64
C TYR A 107 -12.93 13.73 -11.91
N LEU A 108 -14.01 13.01 -11.61
CA LEU A 108 -15.07 13.51 -10.73
C LEU A 108 -14.50 13.95 -9.37
N CYS A 109 -13.66 13.12 -8.75
CA CYS A 109 -12.99 13.47 -7.50
C CYS A 109 -12.11 14.72 -7.62
N ILE A 110 -11.33 14.86 -8.69
CA ILE A 110 -10.41 15.99 -8.89
C ILE A 110 -11.18 17.30 -9.13
N VAL A 111 -12.22 17.24 -9.96
CA VAL A 111 -13.05 18.41 -10.29
C VAL A 111 -13.91 18.82 -9.09
N GLY A 112 -14.53 17.86 -8.41
CA GLY A 112 -15.39 18.11 -7.25
C GLY A 112 -14.68 18.35 -5.91
N SER A 113 -13.34 18.40 -5.89
CA SER A 113 -12.57 18.64 -4.66
C SER A 113 -11.71 19.90 -4.74
N HIS A 114 -11.66 20.65 -3.62
CA HIS A 114 -10.76 21.81 -3.47
C HIS A 114 -9.28 21.42 -3.32
N THR A 115 -8.99 20.20 -2.83
CA THR A 115 -7.62 19.70 -2.66
C THR A 115 -7.50 18.25 -3.14
N VAL A 116 -6.36 17.93 -3.77
CA VAL A 116 -5.97 16.57 -4.16
C VAL A 116 -4.60 16.26 -3.57
N ASN A 117 -4.37 15.08 -2.99
CA ASN A 117 -3.04 14.70 -2.52
C ASN A 117 -2.64 13.27 -2.89
N GLY A 118 -1.34 13.09 -3.12
CA GLY A 118 -0.69 11.79 -3.18
C GLY A 118 -0.11 11.38 -1.82
N VAL A 119 0.31 10.11 -1.73
CA VAL A 119 0.71 9.45 -0.47
C VAL A 119 2.22 9.23 -0.26
N ALA A 120 3.05 9.72 -1.17
CA ALA A 120 4.51 9.82 -1.03
C ALA A 120 5.03 10.88 -2.01
N ALA A 121 6.19 11.49 -1.75
CA ALA A 121 6.70 12.60 -2.56
C ALA A 121 6.81 12.25 -4.05
N ILE A 122 7.42 11.10 -4.37
CA ILE A 122 7.55 10.59 -5.75
C ILE A 122 6.18 10.34 -6.36
N HIS A 123 5.25 9.75 -5.61
CA HIS A 123 3.90 9.49 -6.10
C HIS A 123 3.16 10.80 -6.41
N SER A 124 3.17 11.77 -5.49
CA SER A 124 2.60 13.10 -5.73
C SER A 124 3.23 13.78 -6.95
N HIS A 125 4.53 13.60 -7.17
CA HIS A 125 5.20 14.12 -8.35
C HIS A 125 4.67 13.46 -9.64
N LEU A 126 4.60 12.12 -9.68
CA LEU A 126 4.07 11.38 -10.84
C LEU A 126 2.61 11.72 -11.14
N LEU A 127 1.78 11.94 -10.13
CA LEU A 127 0.41 12.42 -10.32
C LEU A 127 0.38 13.76 -11.05
N LYS A 128 1.26 14.70 -10.67
CA LYS A 128 1.31 16.04 -11.30
C LYS A 128 1.95 16.02 -12.69
N THR A 129 2.93 15.16 -12.94
CA THR A 129 3.73 15.21 -14.18
C THR A 129 3.28 14.21 -15.24
N GLN A 130 2.55 13.17 -14.86
CA GLN A 130 2.13 12.10 -15.78
C GLN A 130 0.62 11.85 -15.70
N THR A 131 0.10 11.34 -14.58
CA THR A 131 -1.27 10.79 -14.51
C THR A 131 -2.36 11.85 -14.63
N PHE A 132 -2.19 12.99 -13.96
CA PHE A 132 -3.17 14.09 -13.92
C PHE A 132 -2.53 15.41 -14.36
N LYS A 133 -1.61 15.34 -15.32
CA LYS A 133 -0.85 16.48 -15.83
C LYS A 133 -1.74 17.65 -16.22
N ASP A 134 -2.75 17.40 -17.06
CA ASP A 134 -3.63 18.46 -17.57
C ASP A 134 -4.43 19.15 -16.42
N PHE A 135 -4.84 18.39 -15.40
CA PHE A 135 -5.48 18.95 -14.20
C PHE A 135 -4.50 19.74 -13.32
N ALA A 136 -3.24 19.30 -13.21
CA ALA A 136 -2.21 20.00 -12.46
C ALA A 136 -1.80 21.31 -13.16
N GLU A 137 -1.82 21.35 -14.49
CA GLU A 137 -1.64 22.57 -15.28
C GLU A 137 -2.81 23.56 -15.09
N LEU A 138 -4.05 23.06 -15.00
CA LEU A 138 -5.22 23.89 -14.73
C LEU A 138 -5.22 24.46 -13.30
N TRP A 139 -4.89 23.62 -12.32
CA TRP A 139 -4.93 23.97 -10.90
C TRP A 139 -3.63 23.58 -10.17
N PRO A 140 -2.53 24.34 -10.35
CA PRO A 140 -1.21 23.97 -9.82
C PRO A 140 -1.17 23.87 -8.29
N ASN A 141 -1.96 24.70 -7.60
CA ASN A 141 -2.02 24.75 -6.14
C ASN A 141 -2.96 23.70 -5.52
N LYS A 142 -3.81 23.03 -6.33
CA LYS A 142 -4.76 22.01 -5.84
C LYS A 142 -4.05 20.72 -5.40
N PHE A 143 -2.93 20.37 -6.04
CA PHE A 143 -2.23 19.12 -5.79
C PHE A 143 -1.18 19.24 -4.67
N GLN A 144 -1.29 18.41 -3.65
CA GLN A 144 -0.42 18.37 -2.48
C GLN A 144 0.25 16.99 -2.28
N ASN A 145 1.12 16.95 -1.28
CA ASN A 145 1.65 15.71 -0.72
C ASN A 145 1.22 15.56 0.74
N LYS A 146 0.82 14.35 1.11
CA LYS A 146 0.68 13.90 2.49
C LYS A 146 1.24 12.48 2.56
N THR A 147 2.51 12.37 2.92
CA THR A 147 3.18 11.06 2.97
C THR A 147 2.53 10.18 4.03
N ASN A 148 2.20 8.94 3.66
CA ASN A 148 1.59 7.98 4.59
C ASN A 148 2.44 7.78 5.85
N GLY A 149 1.78 7.39 6.94
CA GLY A 149 2.43 7.03 8.18
C GLY A 149 1.82 5.78 8.80
N ILE A 150 2.42 5.35 9.91
CA ILE A 150 1.95 4.26 10.75
C ILE A 150 1.85 4.75 12.20
N THR A 151 0.93 4.17 12.96
CA THR A 151 0.85 4.46 14.40
C THR A 151 1.91 3.67 15.17
N PRO A 152 2.81 4.32 15.94
CA PRO A 152 3.79 3.61 16.77
C PRO A 152 3.12 2.85 17.93
N ARG A 153 1.89 3.23 18.32
CA ARG A 153 1.15 2.56 19.39
C ARG A 153 0.88 1.09 19.06
N ARG A 154 0.45 0.79 17.83
CA ARG A 154 0.20 -0.60 17.41
C ARG A 154 1.47 -1.29 16.90
N TRP A 155 2.24 -0.59 16.08
CA TRP A 155 3.33 -1.18 15.30
C TRP A 155 4.71 -1.12 15.96
N LEU A 156 4.77 -0.67 17.21
CA LEU A 156 5.97 -0.74 18.05
C LEU A 156 5.57 -1.08 19.49
N LEU A 157 4.83 -0.20 20.17
CA LEU A 157 4.47 -0.32 21.58
C LEU A 157 3.70 -1.63 21.89
N LEU A 158 2.61 -1.89 21.16
CA LEU A 158 1.79 -3.07 21.38
C LEU A 158 2.45 -4.35 20.88
N CYS A 159 2.99 -4.35 19.66
CA CYS A 159 3.44 -5.58 19.02
C CYS A 159 4.86 -6.00 19.41
N ASN A 160 5.67 -5.09 19.96
CA ASN A 160 7.05 -5.37 20.38
C ASN A 160 7.35 -4.71 21.74
N PRO A 161 6.69 -5.17 22.83
CA PRO A 161 6.84 -4.57 24.15
C PRO A 161 8.29 -4.59 24.65
N ASN A 162 9.01 -5.71 24.47
CA ASN A 162 10.41 -5.82 24.89
C ASN A 162 11.31 -4.77 24.19
N LEU A 163 11.09 -4.47 22.90
CA LEU A 163 11.81 -3.41 22.21
C LEU A 163 11.40 -2.02 22.72
N SER A 164 10.12 -1.84 23.03
CA SER A 164 9.59 -0.59 23.57
C SER A 164 10.20 -0.26 24.93
N ASP A 165 10.37 -1.27 25.79
CA ASP A 165 11.07 -1.15 27.07
C ASP A 165 12.53 -0.74 26.88
N LEU A 166 13.23 -1.37 25.92
CA LEU A 166 14.61 -1.00 25.59
C LEU A 166 14.71 0.43 25.02
N ILE A 167 13.74 0.86 24.22
CA ILE A 167 13.67 2.24 23.72
C ILE A 167 13.51 3.21 24.89
N MET A 168 12.60 2.92 25.83
CA MET A 168 12.42 3.74 27.03
C MET A 168 13.70 3.81 27.87
N GLU A 169 14.41 2.68 28.07
CA GLU A 169 15.71 2.66 28.75
C GLU A 169 16.75 3.53 28.01
N GLY A 170 16.85 3.35 26.69
CA GLY A 170 17.78 4.12 25.85
C GLY A 170 17.46 5.61 25.79
N MET A 171 16.20 5.98 26.04
CA MET A 171 15.68 7.35 26.14
C MET A 171 15.57 7.85 27.60
N ASN A 172 16.32 7.25 28.52
CA ASN A 172 16.42 7.69 29.92
C ASN A 172 15.05 7.69 30.65
N GLY A 173 14.20 6.72 30.34
CA GLY A 173 12.88 6.54 30.95
C GLY A 173 11.75 7.37 30.32
N SER A 174 12.01 8.07 29.21
CA SER A 174 10.96 8.89 28.57
C SER A 174 10.00 8.06 27.71
N GLU A 175 8.71 8.29 27.88
CA GLU A 175 7.60 7.73 27.07
C GLU A 175 7.15 8.68 25.93
N SER A 176 7.73 9.88 25.85
CA SER A 176 7.35 10.92 24.88
C SER A 176 7.39 10.45 23.42
N TRP A 177 8.24 9.49 23.08
CA TRP A 177 8.35 8.92 21.73
C TRP A 177 7.05 8.25 21.23
N ILE A 178 6.17 7.82 22.13
CA ILE A 178 4.89 7.17 21.78
C ILE A 178 3.98 8.14 21.01
N VAL A 179 4.04 9.43 21.37
CA VAL A 179 3.28 10.52 20.73
C VAL A 179 4.15 11.40 19.82
N ASN A 180 5.48 11.39 20.01
CA ASN A 180 6.45 12.11 19.18
C ASN A 180 7.57 11.18 18.69
N LEU A 181 7.28 10.39 17.65
CA LEU A 181 8.19 9.32 17.18
C LEU A 181 9.58 9.82 16.73
N ASN A 182 9.71 11.11 16.38
CA ASN A 182 10.98 11.71 15.99
C ASN A 182 12.04 11.65 17.10
N GLU A 183 11.63 11.55 18.36
CA GLU A 183 12.54 11.50 19.50
C GLU A 183 13.37 10.21 19.57
N ILE A 184 12.93 9.13 18.90
CA ILE A 184 13.73 7.90 18.75
C ILE A 184 15.09 8.19 18.10
N ALA A 185 15.24 9.29 17.36
CA ALA A 185 16.53 9.73 16.81
C ALA A 185 17.63 9.90 17.89
N GLN A 186 17.27 10.14 19.15
CA GLN A 186 18.22 10.22 20.27
C GLN A 186 18.96 8.91 20.52
N LEU A 187 18.37 7.76 20.16
CA LEU A 187 19.00 6.44 20.25
C LEU A 187 20.23 6.30 19.35
N LYS A 188 20.46 7.21 18.39
CA LYS A 188 21.71 7.26 17.62
C LYS A 188 22.95 7.40 18.52
N SER A 189 22.80 7.95 19.73
CA SER A 189 23.87 8.02 20.72
C SER A 189 24.28 6.64 21.27
N ARG A 190 23.41 5.63 21.16
CA ARG A 190 23.60 4.27 21.69
C ARG A 190 24.21 3.29 20.69
N VAL A 191 24.57 3.73 19.48
CA VAL A 191 25.07 2.84 18.41
C VAL A 191 26.37 2.11 18.74
N ASN A 192 27.17 2.62 19.69
CA ASN A 192 28.41 2.00 20.16
C ASN A 192 28.27 1.38 21.57
N ASP A 193 27.07 1.42 22.16
CA ASP A 193 26.82 0.81 23.46
C ASP A 193 26.63 -0.70 23.30
N VAL A 194 27.70 -1.45 23.59
CA VAL A 194 27.74 -2.91 23.43
C VAL A 194 26.64 -3.61 24.22
N ASN A 195 26.28 -3.09 25.40
CA ASN A 195 25.23 -3.70 26.22
C ASN A 195 23.86 -3.45 25.60
N PHE A 196 23.58 -2.21 25.15
CA PHE A 196 22.36 -1.88 24.43
C PHE A 196 22.18 -2.73 23.16
N LEU A 197 23.24 -2.88 22.35
CA LEU A 197 23.21 -3.71 21.15
C LEU A 197 22.98 -5.20 21.46
N ARG A 198 23.57 -5.73 22.53
CA ARG A 198 23.32 -7.11 22.98
C ARG A 198 21.87 -7.32 23.39
N GLN A 199 21.27 -6.37 24.09
CA GLN A 199 19.85 -6.40 24.45
C GLN A 199 18.96 -6.38 23.18
N LEU A 200 19.25 -5.50 22.22
CA LEU A 200 18.54 -5.42 20.95
C LEU A 200 18.58 -6.76 20.18
N ILE A 201 19.75 -7.36 20.06
CA ILE A 201 19.94 -8.67 19.40
C ILE A 201 19.15 -9.76 20.15
N ARG A 202 19.19 -9.75 21.49
CA ARG A 202 18.43 -10.70 22.32
C ARG A 202 16.92 -10.58 22.05
N ILE A 203 16.38 -9.36 22.04
CA ILE A 203 14.96 -9.10 21.77
C ILE A 203 14.57 -9.63 20.39
N LYS A 204 15.39 -9.40 19.36
CA LYS A 204 15.13 -9.94 18.02
C LYS A 204 15.08 -11.48 18.03
N ARG A 205 16.03 -12.14 18.70
CA ARG A 205 16.05 -13.61 18.84
C ARG A 205 14.80 -14.13 19.57
N GLU A 206 14.39 -13.47 20.64
CA GLU A 206 13.16 -13.81 21.38
C GLU A 206 11.92 -13.66 20.50
N ASN A 207 11.82 -12.57 19.73
CA ASN A 207 10.72 -12.36 18.79
C ASN A 207 10.66 -13.45 17.70
N LYS A 208 11.82 -13.85 17.18
CA LYS A 208 11.90 -14.97 16.21
C LYS A 208 11.48 -16.30 16.82
N ALA A 209 11.91 -16.60 18.05
CA ALA A 209 11.51 -17.81 18.76
C ALA A 209 10.00 -17.84 19.05
N LYS A 210 9.43 -16.72 19.53
CA LYS A 210 7.97 -16.56 19.73
C LYS A 210 7.21 -16.79 18.43
N PHE A 211 7.70 -16.23 17.32
CA PHE A 211 7.04 -16.40 16.03
C PHE A 211 7.17 -17.82 15.47
N ALA A 212 8.32 -18.48 15.62
CA ALA A 212 8.50 -19.88 15.25
C ALA A 212 7.55 -20.80 16.03
N SER A 213 7.44 -20.61 17.35
CA SER A 213 6.51 -21.36 18.21
C SER A 213 5.05 -21.13 17.79
N TYR A 214 4.69 -19.89 17.47
CA TYR A 214 3.35 -19.56 16.96
C TYR A 214 3.04 -20.30 15.64
N LEU A 215 3.98 -20.35 14.70
CA LEU A 215 3.80 -21.05 13.42
C LEU A 215 3.65 -22.57 13.61
N GLU A 216 4.40 -23.14 14.54
CA GLU A 216 4.28 -24.56 14.89
C GLU A 216 2.92 -24.87 15.52
N GLN A 217 2.49 -24.10 16.51
CA GLN A 217 1.23 -24.32 17.22
C GLN A 217 -0.01 -24.13 16.35
N HIS A 218 -0.02 -23.11 15.48
CA HIS A 218 -1.22 -22.73 14.73
C HIS A 218 -1.26 -23.24 13.29
N TYR A 219 -0.10 -23.55 12.70
CA TYR A 219 0.00 -23.96 11.30
C TYR A 219 0.75 -25.28 11.12
N GLY A 220 1.30 -25.88 12.19
CA GLY A 220 2.09 -27.11 12.10
C GLY A 220 3.41 -26.93 11.34
N VAL A 221 3.92 -25.69 11.25
CA VAL A 221 5.14 -25.36 10.49
C VAL A 221 6.29 -25.07 11.44
N THR A 222 7.19 -26.04 11.62
CA THR A 222 8.43 -25.84 12.39
C THR A 222 9.46 -25.06 11.56
N ILE A 223 10.01 -23.97 12.08
CA ILE A 223 11.09 -23.20 11.42
C ILE A 223 12.28 -23.01 12.36
N ASN A 224 13.47 -22.82 11.80
CA ASN A 224 14.68 -22.60 12.60
C ASN A 224 14.84 -21.11 12.95
N PRO A 225 14.67 -20.68 14.21
CA PRO A 225 14.81 -19.28 14.61
C PRO A 225 16.24 -18.74 14.50
N ALA A 226 17.25 -19.60 14.33
CA ALA A 226 18.63 -19.18 14.06
C ALA A 226 18.87 -18.80 12.58
N SER A 227 17.98 -19.20 11.66
CA SER A 227 18.06 -18.80 10.24
C SER A 227 17.63 -17.36 10.03
N LEU A 228 18.11 -16.71 8.97
CA LEU A 228 17.64 -15.39 8.55
C LEU A 228 16.14 -15.42 8.23
N PHE A 229 15.35 -14.58 8.91
CA PHE A 229 13.92 -14.41 8.59
C PHE A 229 13.76 -13.36 7.49
N ASP A 230 13.59 -13.85 6.27
CA ASP A 230 13.38 -13.08 5.04
C ASP A 230 11.88 -13.06 4.71
N ILE A 231 11.25 -11.89 4.75
CA ILE A 231 9.80 -11.78 4.74
C ILE A 231 9.29 -10.84 3.67
N GLN A 232 8.36 -11.35 2.85
CA GLN A 232 7.58 -10.58 1.89
C GLN A 232 6.08 -10.73 2.19
N VAL A 233 5.51 -9.82 2.99
CA VAL A 233 4.07 -9.79 3.26
C VAL A 233 3.36 -8.55 2.71
N LYS A 234 2.45 -8.77 1.76
CA LYS A 234 1.64 -7.75 1.08
C LYS A 234 0.61 -8.44 0.19
N ARG A 235 -0.31 -7.68 -0.42
CA ARG A 235 -1.22 -8.21 -1.46
C ARG A 235 -0.42 -8.98 -2.52
N ILE A 236 -0.93 -10.11 -3.00
CA ILE A 236 -0.28 -10.84 -4.10
C ILE A 236 -0.66 -10.16 -5.41
N HIS A 237 0.33 -9.65 -6.12
CA HIS A 237 0.15 -8.88 -7.36
C HIS A 237 1.43 -8.92 -8.18
N GLU A 238 1.33 -8.96 -9.50
CA GLU A 238 2.49 -9.02 -10.41
C GLU A 238 3.49 -7.87 -10.18
N TYR A 239 3.03 -6.62 -10.04
CA TYR A 239 3.94 -5.49 -9.79
C TYR A 239 4.66 -5.56 -8.43
N LYS A 240 4.16 -6.32 -7.46
CA LYS A 240 4.79 -6.54 -6.15
C LYS A 240 5.86 -7.64 -6.19
N ARG A 241 5.97 -8.33 -7.32
CA ARG A 241 7.04 -9.27 -7.70
C ARG A 241 7.32 -10.37 -6.68
N GLN A 242 6.29 -10.95 -6.05
CA GLN A 242 6.46 -12.20 -5.28
C GLN A 242 7.01 -13.34 -6.15
N LEU A 243 6.70 -13.32 -7.45
CA LEU A 243 7.30 -14.21 -8.43
C LEU A 243 8.84 -14.08 -8.48
N LEU A 244 9.37 -12.85 -8.47
CA LEU A 244 10.83 -12.61 -8.47
C LEU A 244 11.48 -13.19 -7.21
N ASN A 245 10.87 -13.02 -6.05
CA ASN A 245 11.37 -13.61 -4.80
C ASN A 245 11.34 -15.15 -4.85
N CYS A 246 10.26 -15.74 -5.39
CA CYS A 246 10.19 -17.18 -5.57
C CYS A 246 11.27 -17.70 -6.53
N LEU A 247 11.54 -17.00 -7.64
CA LEU A 247 12.63 -17.32 -8.56
C LEU A 247 14.02 -17.21 -7.89
N HIS A 248 14.20 -16.25 -6.99
CA HIS A 248 15.42 -16.15 -6.18
C HIS A 248 15.59 -17.39 -5.30
N VAL A 249 14.54 -17.86 -4.64
CA VAL A 249 14.60 -19.12 -3.86
C VAL A 249 14.96 -20.32 -4.72
N ILE A 250 14.35 -20.46 -5.91
CA ILE A 250 14.68 -21.53 -6.87
C ILE A 250 16.16 -21.45 -7.26
N THR A 251 16.68 -20.24 -7.47
CA THR A 251 18.09 -20.02 -7.80
C THR A 251 19.02 -20.49 -6.67
N LEU A 252 18.71 -20.12 -5.42
CA LEU A 252 19.49 -20.55 -4.26
C LEU A 252 19.44 -22.08 -4.07
N TYR A 253 18.26 -22.67 -4.28
CA TYR A 253 18.07 -24.12 -4.25
C TYR A 253 18.95 -24.82 -5.31
N ASN A 254 18.90 -24.36 -6.57
CA ASN A 254 19.69 -24.94 -7.65
C ASN A 254 21.21 -24.82 -7.40
N ARG A 255 21.67 -23.71 -6.80
CA ARG A 255 23.08 -23.55 -6.39
C ARG A 255 23.49 -24.58 -5.35
N ILE A 256 22.64 -24.85 -4.36
CA ILE A 256 22.89 -25.91 -3.37
C ILE A 256 22.90 -27.29 -4.04
N LYS A 257 22.02 -27.56 -5.00
CA LYS A 257 22.01 -28.84 -5.72
C LYS A 257 23.26 -29.05 -6.55
N ALA A 258 23.78 -27.99 -7.17
CA ALA A 258 25.01 -28.04 -7.96
C ALA A 258 26.27 -28.17 -7.09
N ASN A 259 26.29 -27.50 -5.93
CA ASN A 259 27.37 -27.61 -4.95
C ASN A 259 26.78 -27.71 -3.53
N PRO A 260 26.60 -28.94 -3.00
CA PRO A 260 26.04 -29.15 -1.67
C PRO A 260 26.84 -28.47 -0.55
N GLU A 261 28.13 -28.22 -0.73
CA GLU A 261 29.00 -27.61 0.30
C GLU A 261 29.13 -26.08 0.13
N ILE A 262 28.34 -25.47 -0.77
CA ILE A 262 28.35 -24.02 -0.97
C ILE A 262 28.05 -23.28 0.36
N PRO A 263 28.87 -22.30 0.76
CA PRO A 263 28.62 -21.51 1.96
C PRO A 263 27.46 -20.55 1.67
N ILE A 264 26.32 -20.80 2.31
CA ILE A 264 25.13 -19.94 2.23
C ILE A 264 24.58 -19.69 3.63
N CYS A 265 24.19 -18.45 3.91
CA CYS A 265 23.50 -18.10 5.15
C CYS A 265 22.15 -18.84 5.21
N PRO A 266 21.90 -19.66 6.26
CA PRO A 266 20.62 -20.33 6.42
C PRO A 266 19.47 -19.31 6.46
N ARG A 267 18.40 -19.57 5.70
CA ARG A 267 17.30 -18.62 5.50
C ARG A 267 15.94 -19.30 5.52
N THR A 268 15.01 -18.71 6.25
CA THR A 268 13.58 -19.01 6.15
C THR A 268 12.90 -17.86 5.40
N VAL A 269 12.56 -18.12 4.13
CA VAL A 269 11.81 -17.19 3.28
C VAL A 269 10.32 -17.38 3.52
N MET A 270 9.63 -16.29 3.86
CA MET A 270 8.21 -16.29 4.19
C MET A 270 7.47 -15.30 3.30
N ILE A 271 6.62 -15.82 2.43
CA ILE A 271 5.79 -15.00 1.56
C ILE A 271 4.35 -15.09 2.06
N GLY A 272 3.68 -13.95 2.25
CA GLY A 272 2.32 -13.91 2.78
C GLY A 272 1.47 -12.86 2.09
N GLY A 273 0.19 -13.16 1.89
CA GLY A 273 -0.71 -12.25 1.21
C GLY A 273 -2.01 -12.90 0.76
N LYS A 274 -2.88 -12.07 0.19
CA LYS A 274 -4.13 -12.51 -0.46
C LYS A 274 -4.13 -12.06 -1.91
N ALA A 275 -4.67 -12.89 -2.79
CA ALA A 275 -4.99 -12.55 -4.17
C ALA A 275 -6.47 -12.19 -4.27
N ALA A 276 -6.83 -11.30 -5.21
CA ALA A 276 -8.24 -11.05 -5.52
C ALA A 276 -8.88 -12.32 -6.13
N PRO A 277 -10.17 -12.60 -5.88
CA PRO A 277 -10.80 -13.86 -6.30
C PRO A 277 -10.69 -14.14 -7.81
N GLY A 278 -10.88 -13.12 -8.64
CA GLY A 278 -10.79 -13.21 -10.10
C GLY A 278 -9.37 -13.11 -10.67
N TYR A 279 -8.35 -12.84 -9.84
CA TYR A 279 -6.99 -12.62 -10.34
C TYR A 279 -6.24 -13.95 -10.48
N HIS A 280 -6.46 -14.61 -11.62
CA HIS A 280 -5.91 -15.93 -11.91
C HIS A 280 -4.38 -16.00 -11.78
N MET A 281 -3.65 -15.04 -12.36
CA MET A 281 -2.18 -15.02 -12.31
C MET A 281 -1.66 -14.90 -10.86
N ALA A 282 -2.26 -14.04 -10.03
CA ALA A 282 -1.89 -13.94 -8.63
C ALA A 282 -2.12 -15.27 -7.87
N LYS A 283 -3.18 -16.02 -8.18
CA LYS A 283 -3.43 -17.35 -7.61
C LYS A 283 -2.40 -18.38 -8.09
N LEU A 284 -1.96 -18.32 -9.36
CA LEU A 284 -0.87 -19.15 -9.86
C LEU A 284 0.46 -18.87 -9.14
N ILE A 285 0.77 -17.60 -8.84
CA ILE A 285 1.95 -17.23 -8.05
C ILE A 285 1.89 -17.87 -6.65
N ILE A 286 0.73 -17.83 -5.97
CA ILE A 286 0.55 -18.51 -4.68
C ILE A 286 0.78 -20.02 -4.83
N LYS A 287 0.20 -20.65 -5.87
CA LYS A 287 0.37 -22.08 -6.13
C LYS A 287 1.83 -22.44 -6.40
N LEU A 288 2.55 -21.62 -7.16
CA LEU A 288 3.98 -21.78 -7.44
C LEU A 288 4.79 -21.76 -6.14
N ILE A 289 4.62 -20.73 -5.31
CA ILE A 289 5.34 -20.58 -4.03
C ILE A 289 5.15 -21.81 -3.15
N ASN A 290 3.92 -22.28 -3.01
CA ASN A 290 3.61 -23.48 -2.22
C ASN A 290 4.23 -24.75 -2.81
N SER A 291 4.22 -24.88 -4.14
CA SER A 291 4.78 -26.05 -4.83
C SER A 291 6.31 -26.10 -4.71
N VAL A 292 6.97 -24.95 -4.87
CA VAL A 292 8.42 -24.81 -4.64
C VAL A 292 8.76 -25.08 -3.18
N GLY A 293 7.99 -24.52 -2.23
CA GLY A 293 8.16 -24.78 -0.81
C GLY A 293 8.07 -26.26 -0.47
N LYS A 294 7.13 -27.01 -1.06
CA LYS A 294 7.01 -28.46 -0.87
C LYS A 294 8.26 -29.22 -1.33
N VAL A 295 8.90 -28.81 -2.41
CA VAL A 295 10.14 -29.44 -2.89
C VAL A 295 11.32 -29.06 -2.00
N VAL A 296 11.56 -27.76 -1.81
CA VAL A 296 12.73 -27.24 -1.08
C VAL A 296 12.75 -27.72 0.37
N ASN A 297 11.59 -27.68 1.05
CA ASN A 297 11.50 -27.98 2.48
C ASN A 297 11.70 -29.47 2.81
N ASN A 298 11.53 -30.36 1.81
CA ASN A 298 11.64 -31.81 1.98
C ASN A 298 12.89 -32.41 1.30
N ASP A 299 13.73 -31.59 0.66
CA ASP A 299 14.96 -32.08 0.03
C ASP A 299 16.11 -32.20 1.07
N PRO A 300 16.60 -33.41 1.37
CA PRO A 300 17.66 -33.61 2.36
C PRO A 300 18.99 -32.95 1.95
N VAL A 301 19.24 -32.70 0.65
CA VAL A 301 20.46 -32.01 0.18
C VAL A 301 20.51 -30.56 0.65
N VAL A 302 19.34 -29.94 0.88
CA VAL A 302 19.26 -28.57 1.40
C VAL A 302 19.72 -28.51 2.86
N ARG A 303 19.60 -29.61 3.61
CA ARG A 303 19.99 -29.73 5.03
C ARG A 303 19.42 -28.58 5.89
N GLY A 304 18.18 -28.16 5.60
CA GLY A 304 17.50 -27.08 6.32
C GLY A 304 18.11 -25.68 6.13
N ARG A 305 19.07 -25.49 5.21
CA ARG A 305 19.69 -24.18 4.93
C ARG A 305 18.74 -23.21 4.23
N ILE A 306 17.75 -23.71 3.50
CA ILE A 306 16.70 -22.89 2.90
C ILE A 306 15.37 -23.51 3.26
N LYS A 307 14.44 -22.67 3.69
CA LYS A 307 13.04 -23.02 3.88
C LYS A 307 12.17 -21.97 3.22
N LEU A 308 11.16 -22.38 2.47
CA LEU A 308 10.18 -21.48 1.86
C LEU A 308 8.79 -21.84 2.38
N ILE A 309 8.14 -20.87 3.01
CA ILE A 309 6.79 -21.04 3.57
C ILE A 309 5.85 -19.95 3.05
N PHE A 310 4.60 -20.34 2.82
CA PHE A 310 3.53 -19.38 2.55
C PHE A 310 2.77 -19.10 3.84
N LEU A 311 2.67 -17.82 4.23
CA LEU A 311 1.93 -17.40 5.42
C LEU A 311 0.47 -17.18 5.04
N GLU A 312 -0.36 -18.16 5.38
CA GLU A 312 -1.78 -18.15 5.08
C GLU A 312 -2.55 -17.07 5.85
N ASN A 313 -3.67 -16.63 5.26
CA ASN A 313 -4.59 -15.67 5.85
C ASN A 313 -3.93 -14.43 6.49
N TYR A 314 -2.98 -13.82 5.77
CA TYR A 314 -2.33 -12.59 6.23
C TYR A 314 -3.35 -11.52 6.64
N ARG A 315 -3.22 -11.05 7.88
CA ARG A 315 -4.10 -10.11 8.59
C ARG A 315 -3.31 -9.36 9.67
N VAL A 316 -3.91 -8.32 10.25
CA VAL A 316 -3.26 -7.46 11.26
C VAL A 316 -2.67 -8.28 12.41
N SER A 317 -3.42 -9.21 12.99
CA SER A 317 -2.95 -10.03 14.12
C SER A 317 -1.75 -10.92 13.77
N LEU A 318 -1.63 -11.36 12.51
CA LEU A 318 -0.45 -12.11 12.06
C LEU A 318 0.72 -11.13 11.81
N ALA A 319 0.43 -9.96 11.23
CA ALA A 319 1.41 -8.92 10.96
C ALA A 319 2.10 -8.41 12.24
N GLU A 320 1.36 -8.28 13.35
CA GLU A 320 1.89 -7.93 14.68
C GLU A 320 2.93 -8.93 15.20
N LYS A 321 2.93 -10.17 14.71
CA LYS A 321 3.95 -11.18 15.05
C LYS A 321 5.09 -11.22 14.04
N ILE A 322 4.78 -10.95 12.78
CA ILE A 322 5.74 -10.93 11.67
C ILE A 322 6.75 -9.79 11.80
N PHE A 323 6.29 -8.54 11.97
CA PHE A 323 7.18 -7.38 11.92
C PHE A 323 8.27 -7.41 13.01
N PRO A 324 7.96 -7.74 14.28
CA PRO A 324 8.98 -7.88 15.32
C PRO A 324 10.00 -8.99 15.06
N ALA A 325 9.60 -10.06 14.37
CA ALA A 325 10.43 -11.25 14.11
C ALA A 325 11.29 -11.13 12.84
N ALA A 326 10.95 -10.22 11.92
CA ALA A 326 11.66 -10.07 10.66
C ALA A 326 13.11 -9.59 10.86
N GLU A 327 14.00 -10.03 9.97
CA GLU A 327 15.38 -9.55 9.86
C GLU A 327 15.64 -8.92 8.49
N LEU A 328 15.02 -9.46 7.44
CA LEU A 328 15.02 -8.89 6.09
C LEU A 328 13.59 -8.70 5.60
N SER A 329 13.30 -7.53 5.02
CA SER A 329 12.00 -7.19 4.46
C SER A 329 12.08 -6.94 2.96
N GLU A 330 11.28 -7.67 2.19
CA GLU A 330 11.28 -7.59 0.74
C GLU A 330 10.33 -6.49 0.22
N GLN A 331 10.92 -5.38 -0.22
CA GLN A 331 10.24 -4.21 -0.80
C GLN A 331 10.55 -4.05 -2.29
N ILE A 332 10.34 -5.13 -3.03
CA ILE A 332 10.80 -5.31 -4.41
C ILE A 332 9.74 -5.02 -5.47
N SER A 333 8.87 -4.03 -5.31
CA SER A 333 7.91 -3.69 -6.38
C SER A 333 8.64 -3.17 -7.63
N THR A 334 8.03 -3.23 -8.81
CA THR A 334 8.61 -2.60 -10.02
C THR A 334 8.73 -1.09 -9.78
N ALA A 335 9.86 -0.48 -10.17
CA ALA A 335 10.09 0.95 -9.96
C ALA A 335 8.96 1.77 -10.57
N GLY A 336 8.44 2.74 -9.81
CA GLY A 336 7.32 3.57 -10.25
C GLY A 336 5.96 2.87 -10.26
N THR A 337 5.75 1.75 -9.55
CA THR A 337 4.42 1.12 -9.41
C THR A 337 3.86 1.12 -7.98
N GLU A 338 4.71 1.29 -6.97
CA GLU A 338 4.27 1.40 -5.57
C GLU A 338 4.09 2.88 -5.21
N ALA A 339 2.87 3.26 -4.80
CA ALA A 339 2.56 4.65 -4.45
C ALA A 339 3.27 5.12 -3.16
N SER A 340 3.47 4.22 -2.20
CA SER A 340 4.10 4.54 -0.91
C SER A 340 4.60 3.27 -0.22
N GLY A 341 3.65 2.44 0.23
CA GLY A 341 3.92 1.32 1.12
C GLY A 341 3.99 1.76 2.58
N THR A 342 3.23 1.10 3.45
CA THR A 342 3.32 1.26 4.91
C THR A 342 3.84 0.02 5.62
N GLY A 343 3.92 -1.12 4.92
CA GLY A 343 4.54 -2.33 5.45
C GLY A 343 6.03 -2.14 5.71
N ASN A 344 6.75 -1.52 4.77
CA ASN A 344 8.14 -1.09 4.91
C ASN A 344 8.38 -0.27 6.20
N MET A 345 7.52 0.71 6.51
CA MET A 345 7.61 1.52 7.72
C MET A 345 7.49 0.67 8.99
N LYS A 346 6.61 -0.33 8.98
CA LYS A 346 6.41 -1.25 10.12
C LYS A 346 7.60 -2.15 10.34
N PHE A 347 8.21 -2.64 9.27
CA PHE A 347 9.48 -3.35 9.35
C PHE A 347 10.54 -2.42 9.93
N MET A 348 10.77 -1.23 9.34
CA MET A 348 11.80 -0.28 9.79
C MET A 348 11.71 0.06 11.28
N VAL A 349 10.51 0.34 11.80
CA VAL A 349 10.35 0.70 13.23
C VAL A 349 10.49 -0.51 14.17
N SER A 350 10.37 -1.74 13.65
CA SER A 350 10.52 -2.99 14.41
C SER A 350 11.96 -3.54 14.40
N HIS A 351 12.90 -2.84 13.78
CA HIS A 351 14.29 -3.26 13.59
C HIS A 351 15.26 -2.56 14.53
#